data_AF-A0A662FNU6-F1
#
_entry.id   AF-A0A662FNU6-F1
#
_cell.length_a   1.000
_cell.length_b   1.000
_cell.length_c   1.000
_cell.angle_alpha   90.00
_cell.angle_beta   90.00
_cell.angle_gamma   90.00
#
_symmetry.space_group_name_H-M   'P 1'
#
loop_
_entity.id
_entity.type
_entity.pdbx_description
1 polymer ?
#
loop_
_entity_poly.entity_id
_entity_poly.type
_entity_poly.pdbx_seq_one_letter_code
_entity_poly.pdbx_strand_id
1 'polypeptide(L)'
;AGNRRKAIKRLMNALKEYVIGGIKTNIPLHLTVLNHPMFIKGDYGTRFLYEHNILSSIGKFDTLLLPKPHVKRREKKVQPVSAWKVVGRYLAMR
;
A
#
# COMPACT_ATOMS: atom_id res chain seq x y z
N ALA A 1 6.92 -22.52 23.37
CA ALA A 1 7.07 -21.24 22.62
C ALA A 1 8.56 -20.94 22.46
N GLY A 2 9.00 -20.13 21.47
CA GLY A 2 10.36 -19.57 21.44
C GLY A 2 11.37 -20.12 20.41
N ASN A 3 11.02 -20.26 19.12
CA ASN A 3 12.02 -20.50 18.07
C ASN A 3 11.94 -19.41 16.99
N ARG A 4 13.03 -18.65 16.78
CA ARG A 4 13.12 -17.56 15.80
C ARG A 4 12.71 -17.99 14.40
N ARG A 5 13.16 -19.17 13.94
CA ARG A 5 12.79 -19.70 12.61
C ARG A 5 11.29 -19.95 12.49
N LYS A 6 10.67 -20.48 13.54
CA LYS A 6 9.22 -20.72 13.59
C LYS A 6 8.44 -19.39 13.60
N ALA A 7 8.95 -18.37 14.29
CA ALA A 7 8.36 -17.04 14.29
C ALA A 7 8.42 -16.38 12.90
N ILE A 8 9.58 -16.42 12.24
CA ILE A 8 9.75 -15.93 10.85
C ILE A 8 8.76 -16.62 9.91
N LYS A 9 8.67 -17.95 9.97
CA LYS A 9 7.74 -18.72 9.12
C LYS A 9 6.28 -18.35 9.38
N ARG A 10 5.88 -18.18 10.64
CA ARG A 10 4.52 -17.75 11.01
C ARG A 10 4.20 -16.36 10.48
N LEU A 11 5.10 -15.41 10.63
CA LEU A 11 4.92 -14.05 10.12
C LEU A 11 4.84 -14.04 8.59
N MET A 12 5.70 -14.79 7.91
CA MET A 12 5.69 -14.89 6.45
C MET A 12 4.36 -15.46 5.93
N ASN A 13 3.81 -16.49 6.58
CA ASN A 13 2.49 -17.03 6.21
C ASN A 13 1.38 -16.00 6.45
N ALA A 14 1.37 -15.36 7.62
CA ALA A 14 0.38 -14.33 7.94
C ALA A 14 0.40 -13.19 6.91
N LEU A 15 1.58 -12.72 6.49
CA LEU A 15 1.73 -11.67 5.48
C LEU A 15 1.29 -12.11 4.07
N LYS A 16 1.45 -13.39 3.71
CA LYS A 16 1.01 -13.95 2.42
C LYS A 16 -0.50 -14.14 2.35
N GLU A 17 -1.10 -14.52 3.47
CA GLU A 17 -2.55 -14.72 3.58
C GLU A 17 -3.31 -13.40 3.82
N TYR A 18 -2.60 -12.32 4.16
CA TYR A 18 -3.21 -11.03 4.45
C TYR A 18 -3.75 -10.36 3.18
N VAL A 19 -5.07 -10.17 3.13
CA VAL A 19 -5.77 -9.56 2.00
C VAL A 19 -6.07 -8.08 2.29
N ILE A 20 -5.50 -7.18 1.49
CA ILE A 20 -5.74 -5.73 1.58
C ILE A 20 -6.14 -5.19 0.21
N GLY A 21 -7.22 -4.41 0.17
CA GLY A 21 -7.64 -3.70 -1.03
C GLY A 21 -7.45 -2.19 -0.92
N GLY A 22 -7.24 -1.54 -2.07
CA GLY A 22 -7.40 -0.08 -2.21
C GLY A 22 -6.26 0.79 -1.68
N ILE A 23 -5.27 0.23 -0.99
CA ILE A 23 -4.08 0.95 -0.51
C ILE A 23 -2.80 0.18 -0.80
N LYS A 24 -1.72 0.92 -1.07
CA LYS A 24 -0.36 0.35 -1.17
C LYS A 24 0.16 0.06 0.23
N THR A 25 0.82 -1.08 0.42
CA THR A 25 1.38 -1.48 1.71
C THR A 25 2.85 -1.87 1.60
N ASN A 26 3.52 -1.95 2.74
CA ASN A 26 4.92 -2.37 2.85
C ASN A 26 5.08 -3.89 3.01
N ILE A 27 4.01 -4.68 2.85
CA ILE A 27 4.05 -6.15 2.91
C ILE A 27 5.14 -6.74 1.99
N PRO A 28 5.26 -6.30 0.72
CA PRO A 28 6.38 -6.65 -0.15
C PRO A 28 7.76 -6.56 0.50
N LEU A 29 8.07 -5.41 1.09
CA LEU A 29 9.36 -5.14 1.71
C LEU A 29 9.63 -6.15 2.83
N HIS A 30 8.66 -6.37 3.70
CA HIS A 30 8.79 -7.31 4.82
C HIS A 30 8.99 -8.74 4.32
N LEU A 31 8.26 -9.19 3.30
CA LEU A 31 8.46 -10.52 2.72
C LEU A 31 9.87 -10.70 2.15
N THR A 32 10.40 -9.68 1.45
CA THR A 32 11.76 -9.72 0.92
C THR A 32 12.81 -9.81 2.04
N VAL A 33 12.65 -9.00 3.10
CA VAL A 33 13.55 -9.01 4.27
C VAL A 33 13.50 -10.36 5.00
N LEU A 34 12.31 -10.91 5.26
CA LEU A 34 12.13 -12.17 5.98
C LEU A 34 12.71 -13.38 5.23
N ASN A 35 12.79 -13.31 3.90
CA ASN A 35 13.33 -14.37 3.06
C ASN A 35 14.85 -14.21 2.80
N HIS A 36 15.47 -13.11 3.25
CA HIS A 36 16.88 -12.84 3.02
C HIS A 36 17.79 -13.70 3.93
N PRO A 37 18.84 -14.35 3.40
CA PRO A 37 19.66 -15.29 4.16
C PRO A 37 20.35 -14.67 5.38
N MET A 38 20.83 -13.43 5.27
CA MET A 38 21.48 -12.72 6.39
C MET A 38 20.49 -12.42 7.52
N PHE A 39 19.23 -12.11 7.17
CA PHE A 39 18.17 -11.89 8.17
C PHE A 39 17.79 -13.17 8.91
N ILE A 40 17.74 -14.30 8.18
CA ILE A 40 17.49 -15.64 8.75
C ILE A 40 18.63 -16.07 9.67
N LYS A 41 19.89 -15.79 9.28
CA LYS A 41 21.09 -16.05 10.10
C LYS A 41 21.16 -15.17 11.35
N GLY A 42 20.55 -13.98 11.30
CA GLY A 42 20.60 -13.02 12.41
C GLY A 42 21.76 -12.02 12.31
N ASP A 43 22.47 -12.01 11.19
CA ASP A 43 23.66 -11.19 10.95
C ASP A 43 23.27 -9.97 10.10
N TYR A 44 22.83 -8.89 10.75
CA TYR A 44 22.42 -7.65 10.09
C TYR A 44 22.53 -6.46 11.03
N GLY A 45 22.84 -5.29 10.45
CA GLY A 45 22.91 -4.01 11.16
C GLY A 45 21.81 -3.02 10.77
N THR A 46 21.96 -1.77 11.19
CA THR A 46 21.02 -0.68 10.88
C THR A 46 21.03 -0.28 9.39
N ARG A 47 22.12 -0.55 8.68
CA ARG A 47 22.29 -0.24 7.24
C ARG A 47 21.96 -1.41 6.31
N PHE A 48 21.44 -2.51 6.85
CA PHE A 48 21.11 -3.75 6.14
C PHE A 48 20.36 -3.55 4.80
N LEU A 49 19.37 -2.64 4.76
CA LEU A 49 18.59 -2.37 3.55
C LEU A 49 19.44 -1.84 2.39
N TYR A 50 20.44 -1.00 2.70
CA TYR A 50 21.33 -0.38 1.73
C TYR A 50 22.43 -1.35 1.30
N GLU A 51 23.05 -2.05 2.25
CA GLU A 51 24.16 -2.98 2.02
C GLU A 51 23.75 -4.16 1.12
N HIS A 52 22.53 -4.64 1.26
CA HIS A 52 22.01 -5.74 0.44
C HIS A 52 21.09 -5.29 -0.70
N ASN A 53 21.01 -3.98 -0.95
CA ASN A 53 20.19 -3.37 -2.00
C ASN A 53 18.77 -3.96 -2.09
N ILE A 54 18.11 -4.13 -0.94
CA ILE A 54 16.85 -4.88 -0.86
C ILE A 54 15.74 -4.22 -1.68
N LEU A 55 15.76 -2.89 -1.78
CA LEU A 55 14.78 -2.14 -2.55
C LEU A 55 14.78 -2.52 -4.03
N SER A 56 15.93 -2.92 -4.59
CA SER A 56 16.03 -3.36 -5.98
C SER A 56 15.39 -4.74 -6.23
N SER A 57 15.31 -5.59 -5.20
CA SER A 57 14.74 -6.94 -5.30
C SER A 57 13.24 -6.98 -5.00
N ILE A 58 12.63 -5.84 -4.64
CA ILE A 58 11.18 -5.73 -4.52
C ILE A 58 10.58 -5.81 -5.92
N GLY A 59 10.03 -6.98 -6.28
CA GLY A 59 9.25 -7.14 -7.50
C GLY A 59 8.10 -6.14 -7.56
N LYS A 60 7.61 -5.82 -8.77
CA LYS A 60 6.37 -5.04 -8.91
C LYS A 60 5.21 -5.89 -8.38
N PHE A 61 4.90 -5.74 -7.09
CA PHE A 61 3.73 -6.40 -6.52
C PHE A 61 2.50 -5.66 -7.02
N ASP A 62 1.91 -6.21 -8.07
CA ASP A 62 0.53 -5.90 -8.40
C ASP A 62 -0.32 -6.29 -7.20
N THR A 63 -0.99 -5.29 -6.65
CA THR A 63 -2.05 -5.36 -5.64
C THR A 63 -2.62 -6.77 -5.55
N LEU A 64 -2.33 -7.47 -4.45
CA LEU A 64 -2.86 -8.81 -4.21
C LEU A 64 -4.36 -8.81 -4.54
N LEU A 65 -4.71 -9.73 -5.44
CA LEU A 65 -5.85 -9.73 -6.35
C LEU A 65 -7.22 -9.72 -5.64
N LEU A 66 -7.56 -8.64 -4.95
CA LEU A 66 -8.94 -8.21 -4.95
C LEU A 66 -9.20 -7.62 -6.35
N PRO A 67 -10.27 -8.02 -7.04
CA PRO A 67 -10.76 -7.19 -8.13
C PRO A 67 -10.86 -5.78 -7.56
N LYS A 68 -10.29 -4.78 -8.26
CA LYS A 68 -10.42 -3.38 -7.86
C LYS A 68 -11.87 -3.21 -7.44
N PRO A 69 -12.15 -2.79 -6.19
CA PRO A 69 -13.54 -2.66 -5.77
C PRO A 69 -14.21 -1.84 -6.86
N HIS A 70 -15.30 -2.36 -7.43
CA HIS A 70 -16.11 -1.62 -8.40
C HIS A 70 -16.81 -0.50 -7.63
N VAL A 71 -16.01 0.47 -7.17
CA VAL A 71 -16.49 1.72 -6.64
C VAL A 71 -17.07 2.39 -7.86
N LYS A 72 -18.39 2.32 -8.02
CA LYS A 72 -19.11 3.30 -8.83
C LYS A 72 -18.74 4.64 -8.23
N ARG A 73 -17.68 5.26 -8.76
CA ARG A 73 -17.29 6.61 -8.43
C ARG A 73 -18.54 7.40 -8.76
N ARG A 74 -19.29 7.81 -7.74
CA ARG A 74 -20.46 8.66 -7.95
C ARG A 74 -19.90 9.88 -8.65
N GLU A 75 -20.11 9.97 -9.96
CA GLU A 75 -19.86 11.20 -10.68
C GLU A 75 -20.70 12.23 -9.96
N LYS A 76 -20.02 13.15 -9.26
CA LYS A 76 -20.72 14.33 -8.76
C LYS A 76 -21.20 15.02 -10.02
N LYS A 77 -22.49 14.87 -10.35
CA LYS A 77 -23.15 15.76 -11.30
C LYS A 77 -22.95 17.16 -10.73
N VAL A 78 -21.94 17.86 -11.21
CA VAL A 78 -21.78 19.29 -10.94
C VAL A 78 -22.96 19.90 -11.67
N GLN A 79 -24.04 20.18 -10.95
CA GLN A 79 -25.15 20.91 -11.52
C GLN A 79 -24.59 22.28 -11.90
N PRO A 80 -24.70 22.71 -13.17
CA PRO A 80 -24.30 24.06 -13.52
C PRO A 80 -25.06 25.01 -12.61
N VAL A 81 -24.35 25.94 -11.98
CA VAL A 81 -24.98 26.98 -11.17
C VAL A 81 -26.00 27.67 -12.06
N SER A 82 -27.26 27.74 -11.62
CA SER A 82 -28.31 28.31 -12.48
C SER A 82 -27.89 29.72 -12.93
N ALA A 83 -28.20 30.08 -14.18
CA ALA A 83 -27.83 31.36 -14.76
C ALA A 83 -28.24 32.54 -13.86
N TRP A 84 -29.39 32.42 -13.18
CA TRP A 84 -29.91 33.46 -12.30
C TRP A 84 -29.16 33.56 -10.97
N LYS A 85 -28.53 32.48 -10.50
CA LYS A 85 -27.63 32.48 -9.33
C LYS A 85 -26.28 33.11 -9.66
N VAL A 86 -25.82 33.02 -10.91
CA VAL A 86 -24.63 33.74 -11.41
C VAL A 86 -24.95 35.23 -11.58
N VAL A 87 -26.07 35.55 -12.22
CA VAL A 87 -26.54 36.94 -12.42
C VAL A 87 -26.81 37.65 -11.08
N GLY A 88 -27.44 36.97 -10.12
CA GLY A 88 -27.67 37.55 -8.79
C GLY A 88 -26.38 37.88 -8.03
N ARG A 89 -25.33 37.05 -8.16
CA ARG A 89 -24.00 37.35 -7.59
C ARG A 89 -23.35 38.56 -8.26
N TYR A 90 -23.48 38.67 -9.59
CA TYR A 90 -22.94 39.79 -10.34
C TYR A 90 -23.62 41.11 -9.99
N LEU A 91 -24.95 41.10 -9.82
CA LEU A 91 -25.71 42.27 -9.40
C LEU A 91 -25.42 42.69 -7.96
N ALA A 92 -25.13 41.74 -7.05
CA ALA A 92 -24.77 42.04 -5.67
C ALA A 92 -23.33 42.56 -5.47
N MET A 93 -22.47 42.43 -6.49
CA MET A 93 -21.10 42.97 -6.49
C MET A 93 -21.00 44.37 -7.12
N ARG A 94 -22.12 44.94 -7.56
CA ARG A 94 -22.21 46.29 -8.11
C ARG A 94 -22.81 47.24 -7.08
#